data_AF-A0A074WKV4-F1
#
_entry.id   AF-A0A074WKV4-F1
#
_cell.length_a   1.000
_cell.length_b   1.000
_cell.length_c   1.000
_cell.angle_alpha   90.00
_cell.angle_beta   90.00
_cell.angle_gamma   90.00
#
_symmetry.space_group_name_H-M   'P 1'
#
loop_
_entity.id
_entity.type
_entity.pdbx_description
1 polymer ?
#
loop_
_entity_poly.entity_id
_entity_poly.type
_entity_poly.pdbx_seq_one_letter_code
_entity_poly.pdbx_strand_id
1 'polypeptide(L)'
;MSSSSQVAESWITAFCSLVGHEYFAEVSEDFVEDDFNLTGLQSQVPMYKEALEMILDVEPEDDYSDEDEDDEDEDLHDDDEDMRDAAAYRRQEQRHMRMASDLSVMESSAEMLYGLIHQRYITSRQGIQQMAEKYEAGHFGACPRVYCGQAKVLPVGCSDIPGHETVKLFCPSCLDVYTPPNSRFQSVDGAFFGTTFGCLFFMTFPELRVGGTNIAFGPTPEQLADFPSTTTTTHRKRRSSLTNVSDTFASAPPVAAQPSPLPTQPTTINGFAAENMAPGLGKSNIYEPRIYGFRVSEFAKSGPRMKWLREKPVDLNELDEVAIW
;
A
#
# COMPACT_ATOMS: atom_id res chain seq x y z
N MET A 1 -40.83 -20.66 6.03
CA MET A 1 -39.91 -19.72 5.37
C MET A 1 -39.70 -18.59 6.35
N SER A 2 -38.59 -18.62 7.09
CA SER A 2 -38.28 -17.56 8.05
C SER A 2 -37.94 -16.32 7.26
N SER A 3 -38.81 -15.32 7.35
CA SER A 3 -38.49 -13.96 6.91
C SER A 3 -37.49 -13.42 7.93
N SER A 4 -36.20 -13.60 7.65
CA SER A 4 -35.16 -12.86 8.35
C SER A 4 -35.44 -11.40 8.10
N SER A 5 -35.72 -10.64 9.16
CA SER A 5 -35.73 -9.18 9.11
C SER A 5 -34.43 -8.76 8.43
N GLN A 6 -34.51 -8.14 7.25
CA GLN A 6 -33.37 -7.48 6.65
C GLN A 6 -33.05 -6.31 7.58
N VAL A 7 -32.09 -6.51 8.48
CA VAL A 7 -31.47 -5.41 9.21
C VAL A 7 -30.91 -4.49 8.12
N ALA A 8 -31.31 -3.23 8.12
CA ALA A 8 -30.76 -2.24 7.19
C ALA A 8 -29.23 -2.26 7.35
N GLU A 9 -28.52 -2.31 6.24
CA GLU A 9 -27.05 -2.22 6.23
C GLU A 9 -26.67 -0.81 6.68
N SER A 10 -25.74 -0.69 7.65
CA SER A 10 -25.31 0.62 8.12
C SER A 10 -24.52 1.35 7.04
N TRP A 11 -24.44 2.67 7.13
CA TRP A 11 -23.67 3.51 6.22
C TRP A 11 -22.22 3.03 6.10
N ILE A 12 -21.59 2.66 7.22
CA ILE A 12 -20.20 2.17 7.26
C ILE A 12 -20.04 0.88 6.45
N THR A 13 -20.91 -0.11 6.65
CA THR A 13 -20.84 -1.38 5.91
C THR A 13 -21.15 -1.15 4.43
N ALA A 14 -22.12 -0.29 4.10
CA ALA A 14 -22.44 0.08 2.72
C ALA A 14 -21.24 0.76 2.03
N PHE A 15 -20.59 1.72 2.70
CA PHE A 15 -19.42 2.43 2.19
C PHE A 15 -18.24 1.48 1.94
N CYS A 16 -17.94 0.59 2.89
CA CYS A 16 -16.85 -0.39 2.75
C CYS A 16 -17.13 -1.46 1.69
N SER A 17 -18.41 -1.68 1.34
CA SER A 17 -18.83 -2.61 0.28
C SER A 17 -18.77 -2.01 -1.14
N LEU A 18 -18.53 -0.70 -1.27
CA LEU A 18 -18.39 -0.04 -2.57
C LEU A 18 -17.19 -0.57 -3.35
N VAL A 19 -17.32 -0.60 -4.68
CA VAL A 19 -16.23 -0.99 -5.59
C VAL A 19 -15.10 0.04 -5.50
N GLY A 20 -13.90 -0.41 -5.12
CA GLY A 20 -12.75 0.45 -4.85
C GLY A 20 -12.45 0.61 -3.36
N HIS A 21 -13.41 0.30 -2.47
CA HIS A 21 -13.27 0.49 -1.03
C HIS A 21 -12.82 -0.78 -0.29
N GLU A 22 -12.34 -1.79 -1.02
CA GLU A 22 -11.95 -3.08 -0.42
C GLU A 22 -10.77 -2.97 0.56
N TYR A 23 -10.03 -1.87 0.53
CA TYR A 23 -8.90 -1.63 1.44
C TYR A 23 -9.32 -1.09 2.81
N PHE A 24 -10.51 -0.52 2.96
CA PHE A 24 -10.98 0.03 4.23
C PHE A 24 -11.29 -1.07 5.24
N ALA A 25 -10.97 -0.86 6.51
CA ALA A 25 -11.58 -1.58 7.62
C ALA A 25 -12.93 -0.92 7.98
N GLU A 26 -13.88 -1.72 8.47
CA GLU A 26 -15.13 -1.21 9.03
C GLU A 26 -14.82 -0.66 10.43
N VAL A 27 -14.89 0.67 10.56
CA VAL A 27 -14.66 1.35 11.85
C VAL A 27 -15.84 1.05 12.76
N SER A 28 -15.58 0.63 14.00
CA SER A 28 -16.63 0.40 14.99
C SER A 28 -17.34 1.71 15.35
N GLU A 29 -18.67 1.70 15.44
CA GLU A 29 -19.48 2.86 15.86
C GLU A 29 -19.00 3.42 17.21
N ASP A 30 -18.68 2.57 18.19
CA ASP A 30 -18.08 2.98 19.48
C ASP A 30 -16.83 3.88 19.35
N PHE A 31 -16.04 3.71 18.29
CA PHE A 31 -14.85 4.52 18.03
C PHE A 31 -15.23 5.89 17.44
N VAL A 32 -16.27 5.91 16.60
CA VAL A 32 -16.80 7.10 15.94
C VAL A 32 -17.57 7.97 16.94
N GLU A 33 -18.32 7.38 17.86
CA GLU A 33 -19.10 8.09 18.89
C GLU A 33 -18.22 8.77 19.96
N ASP A 34 -16.97 8.34 20.14
CA ASP A 34 -16.04 8.95 21.09
C ASP A 34 -15.35 10.18 20.47
N ASP A 35 -15.88 11.36 20.82
CA ASP A 35 -15.38 12.69 20.41
C ASP A 35 -13.86 12.87 20.59
N PHE A 36 -13.25 12.20 21.57
CA PHE A 36 -11.80 12.29 21.78
C PHE A 36 -11.04 11.79 20.53
N ASN A 37 -11.51 10.72 19.90
CA ASN A 37 -10.92 10.14 18.70
C ASN A 37 -11.10 11.04 17.47
N LEU A 38 -12.10 11.93 17.48
CA LEU A 38 -12.44 12.84 16.39
C LEU A 38 -11.83 14.24 16.52
N THR A 39 -11.10 14.50 17.61
CA THR A 39 -10.51 15.81 17.91
C THR A 39 -9.78 16.43 16.70
N GLY A 40 -10.16 17.67 16.34
CA GLY A 40 -9.54 18.45 15.27
C GLY A 40 -10.00 18.11 13.83
N LEU A 41 -10.92 17.15 13.64
CA LEU A 41 -11.49 16.86 12.32
C LEU A 41 -12.54 17.90 11.89
N GLN A 42 -13.25 18.50 12.85
CA GLN A 42 -14.28 19.51 12.59
C GLN A 42 -13.77 20.72 11.78
N SER A 43 -12.51 21.11 11.94
CA SER A 43 -11.92 22.22 11.17
C SER A 43 -11.45 21.82 9.76
N GLN A 44 -11.49 20.54 9.42
CA GLN A 44 -10.99 19.99 8.16
C GLN A 44 -12.11 19.57 7.21
N VAL A 45 -13.28 19.20 7.75
CA VAL A 45 -14.40 18.68 6.96
C VAL A 45 -15.55 19.70 6.94
N PRO A 46 -16.06 20.11 5.76
CA PRO A 46 -17.28 20.91 5.65
C PRO A 46 -18.50 20.14 6.16
N MET A 47 -19.50 20.82 6.72
CA MET A 47 -20.74 20.16 7.21
C MET A 47 -20.44 18.97 8.14
N TYR A 48 -19.47 19.14 9.04
CA TYR A 48 -18.96 18.06 9.89
C TYR A 48 -20.06 17.35 10.69
N LYS A 49 -21.05 18.10 11.20
CA LYS A 49 -22.11 17.51 12.05
C LYS A 49 -23.03 16.64 11.21
N GLU A 50 -23.49 17.17 10.10
CA GLU A 50 -24.38 16.51 9.15
C GLU A 50 -23.71 15.29 8.52
N ALA A 51 -22.41 15.38 8.23
CA ALA A 51 -21.60 14.26 7.76
C ALA A 51 -21.44 13.17 8.83
N LEU A 52 -21.26 13.54 10.11
CA LEU A 52 -21.13 12.58 11.20
C LEU A 52 -22.47 11.88 11.50
N GLU A 53 -23.58 12.62 11.48
CA GLU A 53 -24.93 12.09 11.61
C GLU A 53 -25.24 11.09 10.49
N MET A 54 -24.84 11.40 9.25
CA MET A 54 -24.96 10.48 8.11
C MET A 54 -24.15 9.18 8.31
N ILE A 55 -22.89 9.27 8.79
CA ILE A 55 -22.04 8.09 9.04
C ILE A 55 -22.65 7.18 10.12
N LEU A 56 -23.31 7.77 11.11
CA LEU A 56 -23.91 7.07 12.25
C LEU A 56 -25.38 6.66 12.01
N ASP A 57 -25.89 6.81 10.78
CA ASP A 57 -27.29 6.55 10.42
C ASP A 57 -28.31 7.23 11.37
N VAL A 58 -27.97 8.42 11.87
CA VAL A 58 -28.87 9.20 12.72
C VAL A 58 -29.96 9.78 11.82
N GLU A 59 -31.22 9.44 12.11
CA GLU A 59 -32.35 10.02 11.39
C GLU A 59 -32.33 11.54 11.56
N PRO A 60 -32.39 12.32 10.46
CA PRO A 60 -32.49 13.77 10.58
C PRO A 60 -33.76 14.09 11.37
N GLU A 61 -33.66 14.99 12.36
CA GLU A 61 -34.86 15.54 12.98
C GLU A 61 -35.66 16.23 11.86
N ASP A 62 -36.90 15.79 11.61
CA ASP A 62 -37.83 16.36 10.63
C ASP A 62 -38.20 17.80 11.05
N ASP A 63 -37.25 18.74 11.02
CA ASP A 63 -37.46 20.16 11.32
C ASP A 63 -38.01 20.91 10.09
N TYR A 64 -38.22 20.20 8.97
CA TYR A 64 -39.12 20.63 7.89
C TYR A 64 -40.59 20.46 8.31
N SER A 65 -40.96 21.01 9.46
CA SER A 65 -42.33 21.49 9.58
C SER A 65 -42.53 22.53 8.47
N ASP A 66 -43.61 22.43 7.71
CA ASP A 66 -44.05 23.33 6.62
C ASP A 66 -44.28 24.79 7.09
N GLU A 67 -43.47 25.33 8.01
CA GLU A 67 -43.66 26.67 8.59
C GLU A 67 -43.21 27.82 7.67
N ASP A 68 -42.60 27.52 6.51
CA ASP A 68 -42.32 28.51 5.46
C ASP A 68 -43.46 28.64 4.42
N GLU A 69 -44.60 27.91 4.57
CA GLU A 69 -45.67 27.90 3.55
C GLU A 69 -46.66 29.08 3.59
N ASP A 70 -46.66 29.96 4.59
CA ASP A 70 -47.83 30.86 4.79
C ASP A 70 -47.63 32.37 4.56
N ASP A 71 -46.43 32.91 4.25
CA ASP A 71 -46.22 34.38 4.35
C ASP A 71 -45.96 35.17 3.04
N GLU A 72 -45.97 34.59 1.83
CA GLU A 72 -45.65 35.37 0.60
C GLU A 72 -46.67 35.32 -0.55
N ASP A 73 -47.81 34.62 -0.42
CA ASP A 73 -48.82 34.54 -1.49
C ASP A 73 -49.92 35.64 -1.44
N GLU A 74 -49.83 36.64 -0.56
CA GLU A 74 -50.89 37.66 -0.42
C GLU A 74 -50.88 38.81 -1.45
N ASP A 75 -49.85 38.98 -2.29
CA ASP A 75 -49.68 40.22 -3.10
C ASP A 75 -49.55 40.06 -4.63
N LEU A 76 -50.10 39.01 -5.24
CA LEU A 76 -50.20 38.92 -6.71
C LEU A 76 -51.62 39.22 -7.19
N HIS A 77 -51.76 40.33 -7.93
CA HIS A 77 -53.00 40.73 -8.62
C HIS A 77 -53.47 39.67 -9.65
N ASP A 78 -54.80 39.61 -9.78
CA ASP A 78 -55.66 38.53 -10.28
C ASP A 78 -55.73 38.36 -11.81
N ASP A 79 -54.63 38.53 -12.55
CA ASP A 79 -54.63 38.31 -14.00
C ASP A 79 -53.45 37.39 -14.39
N ASP A 80 -53.77 36.21 -14.93
CA ASP A 80 -52.91 35.13 -15.44
C ASP A 80 -52.51 33.99 -14.47
N GLU A 81 -53.48 33.12 -14.14
CA GLU A 81 -53.30 31.83 -13.43
C GLU A 81 -52.22 30.93 -14.06
N ASP A 82 -52.12 30.87 -15.41
CA ASP A 82 -51.14 30.07 -16.14
C ASP A 82 -49.67 30.48 -15.85
N MET A 83 -49.43 31.74 -15.46
CA MET A 83 -48.08 32.22 -15.14
C MET A 83 -47.66 31.87 -13.70
N ARG A 84 -48.63 31.69 -12.78
CA ARG A 84 -48.40 31.29 -11.38
C ARG A 84 -47.97 29.83 -11.28
N ASP A 85 -48.65 28.93 -11.99
CA ASP A 85 -48.29 27.50 -12.02
C ASP A 85 -46.88 27.26 -12.58
N ALA A 86 -46.51 28.00 -13.63
CA ALA A 86 -45.16 27.93 -14.21
C ALA A 86 -44.07 28.55 -13.31
N ALA A 87 -44.43 29.46 -12.40
CA ALA A 87 -43.53 30.06 -11.42
C ALA A 87 -43.39 29.17 -10.16
N ALA A 88 -44.49 28.59 -9.68
CA ALA A 88 -44.53 27.63 -8.58
C ALA A 88 -43.75 26.36 -8.96
N TYR A 89 -43.96 25.82 -10.17
CA TYR A 89 -43.20 24.68 -10.69
C TYR A 89 -41.68 24.97 -10.74
N ARG A 90 -41.28 26.17 -11.21
CA ARG A 90 -39.88 26.59 -11.23
C ARG A 90 -39.26 26.77 -9.84
N ARG A 91 -40.02 27.27 -8.85
CA ARG A 91 -39.57 27.34 -7.44
C ARG A 91 -39.38 25.95 -6.85
N GLN A 92 -40.33 25.04 -7.10
CA GLN A 92 -40.24 23.65 -6.65
C GLN A 92 -39.03 22.93 -7.28
N GLU A 93 -38.78 23.14 -8.57
CA GLU A 93 -37.60 22.61 -9.28
C GLU A 93 -36.29 23.17 -8.70
N GLN A 94 -36.23 24.48 -8.43
CA GLN A 94 -35.07 25.09 -7.77
C GLN A 94 -34.86 24.58 -6.33
N ARG A 95 -35.93 24.36 -5.57
CA ARG A 95 -35.86 23.80 -4.21
C ARG A 95 -35.30 22.38 -4.24
N HIS A 96 -35.82 21.53 -5.13
CA HIS A 96 -35.32 20.18 -5.32
C HIS A 96 -33.84 20.17 -5.76
N MET A 97 -33.45 21.09 -6.65
CA MET A 97 -32.06 21.21 -7.10
C MET A 97 -31.11 21.63 -5.97
N ARG A 98 -31.54 22.51 -5.06
CA ARG A 98 -30.77 22.91 -3.86
C ARG A 98 -30.63 21.75 -2.87
N MET A 99 -31.73 21.07 -2.56
CA MET A 99 -31.70 19.89 -1.68
C MET A 99 -30.79 18.78 -2.24
N ALA A 100 -30.80 18.57 -3.56
CA ALA A 100 -29.91 17.62 -4.21
C ALA A 100 -28.43 18.04 -4.14
N SER A 101 -28.12 19.35 -4.26
CA SER A 101 -26.74 19.82 -4.10
C SER A 101 -26.26 19.71 -2.65
N ASP A 102 -27.12 19.99 -1.68
CA ASP A 102 -26.77 19.91 -0.26
C ASP A 102 -26.52 18.45 0.15
N LEU A 103 -27.36 17.52 -0.32
CA LEU A 103 -27.15 16.08 -0.12
C LEU A 103 -25.82 15.61 -0.72
N SER A 104 -25.49 16.05 -1.95
CA SER A 104 -24.22 15.67 -2.60
C SER A 104 -23.00 16.21 -1.84
N VAL A 105 -23.08 17.43 -1.28
CA VAL A 105 -22.00 17.99 -0.44
C VAL A 105 -21.88 17.20 0.85
N MET A 106 -23.01 16.85 1.49
CA MET A 106 -23.03 16.02 2.70
C MET A 106 -22.42 14.65 2.47
N GLU A 107 -22.77 13.96 1.37
CA GLU A 107 -22.18 12.68 0.99
C GLU A 107 -20.66 12.81 0.83
N SER A 108 -20.19 13.80 0.06
CA SER A 108 -18.75 14.03 -0.11
C SER A 108 -18.03 14.35 1.20
N SER A 109 -18.67 15.08 2.11
CA SER A 109 -18.14 15.38 3.44
C SER A 109 -18.09 14.14 4.33
N ALA A 110 -19.11 13.27 4.26
CA ALA A 110 -19.15 12.00 4.99
C ALA A 110 -18.05 11.05 4.53
N GLU A 111 -17.84 10.90 3.21
CA GLU A 111 -16.73 10.10 2.67
C GLU A 111 -15.36 10.61 3.16
N MET A 112 -15.16 11.93 3.11
CA MET A 112 -13.91 12.56 3.57
C MET A 112 -13.71 12.38 5.08
N LEU A 113 -14.76 12.60 5.87
CA LEU A 113 -14.71 12.43 7.32
C LEU A 113 -14.41 10.99 7.69
N TYR A 114 -15.15 10.03 7.13
CA TYR A 114 -14.93 8.61 7.37
C TYR A 114 -13.50 8.18 6.99
N GLY A 115 -12.97 8.68 5.87
CA GLY A 115 -11.60 8.43 5.48
C GLY A 115 -10.57 8.93 6.51
N LEU A 116 -10.76 10.12 7.08
CA LEU A 116 -9.87 10.66 8.13
C LEU A 116 -10.02 9.94 9.47
N ILE A 117 -11.23 9.47 9.79
CA ILE A 117 -11.48 8.61 10.95
C ILE A 117 -10.77 7.28 10.76
N HIS A 118 -10.90 6.67 9.58
CA HIS A 118 -10.26 5.42 9.23
C HIS A 118 -8.74 5.48 9.38
N GLN A 119 -8.09 6.56 8.92
CA GLN A 119 -6.65 6.80 9.10
C GLN A 119 -6.23 6.68 10.58
N ARG A 120 -7.02 7.25 11.49
CA ARG A 120 -6.77 7.14 12.94
C ARG A 120 -7.07 5.74 13.44
N TYR A 121 -8.21 5.18 13.04
CA TYR A 121 -8.70 3.88 13.49
C TYR A 121 -7.72 2.75 13.22
N ILE A 122 -7.13 2.68 12.01
CA ILE A 122 -6.19 1.59 11.65
C ILE A 122 -4.86 1.65 12.40
N THR A 123 -4.59 2.73 13.14
CA THR A 123 -3.45 2.83 14.08
C THR A 123 -3.84 2.47 15.52
N SER A 124 -5.13 2.34 15.81
CA SER A 124 -5.63 1.85 17.09
C SER A 124 -5.45 0.32 17.21
N ARG A 125 -5.55 -0.20 18.43
CA ARG A 125 -5.44 -1.64 18.69
C ARG A 125 -6.49 -2.48 17.96
N GLN A 126 -7.72 -1.98 17.85
CA GLN A 126 -8.79 -2.71 17.18
C GLN A 126 -8.62 -2.65 15.66
N GLY A 127 -8.42 -1.44 15.10
CA GLY A 127 -8.28 -1.27 13.66
C GLY A 127 -7.05 -1.95 13.09
N ILE A 128 -5.90 -1.92 13.78
CA ILE A 128 -4.69 -2.59 13.29
C ILE A 128 -4.86 -4.12 13.25
N GLN A 129 -5.65 -4.69 14.16
CA GLN A 129 -5.98 -6.12 14.18
C GLN A 129 -6.91 -6.49 13.01
N GLN A 130 -7.94 -5.69 12.72
CA GLN A 130 -8.79 -5.89 11.54
C GLN A 130 -7.97 -5.84 10.24
N MET A 131 -7.06 -4.87 10.14
CA MET A 131 -6.17 -4.77 8.98
C MET A 131 -5.21 -5.95 8.88
N ALA A 132 -4.79 -6.54 10.01
CA ALA A 132 -3.95 -7.74 10.02
C ALA A 132 -4.69 -8.95 9.44
N GLU A 133 -5.95 -9.15 9.79
CA GLU A 133 -6.79 -10.21 9.23
C GLU A 133 -6.94 -10.06 7.70
N LYS A 134 -7.18 -8.83 7.22
CA LYS A 134 -7.23 -8.52 5.79
C LYS A 134 -5.89 -8.76 5.09
N TYR A 135 -4.78 -8.41 5.73
CA TYR A 135 -3.43 -8.66 5.21
C TYR A 135 -3.14 -10.17 5.12
N GLU A 136 -3.47 -10.94 6.15
CA GLU A 136 -3.30 -12.39 6.18
C GLU A 136 -4.16 -13.09 5.12
N ALA A 137 -5.37 -12.59 4.87
CA ALA A 137 -6.20 -13.05 3.76
C ALA A 137 -5.69 -12.62 2.37
N GLY A 138 -4.75 -11.68 2.30
CA GLY A 138 -4.19 -11.17 1.04
C GLY A 138 -5.12 -10.21 0.31
N HIS A 139 -6.07 -9.57 1.00
CA HIS A 139 -7.07 -8.67 0.40
C HIS A 139 -6.46 -7.43 -0.26
N PHE A 140 -5.29 -6.98 0.19
CA PHE A 140 -4.59 -5.82 -0.36
C PHE A 140 -3.76 -6.15 -1.62
N GLY A 141 -3.70 -7.43 -2.00
CA GLY A 141 -2.94 -7.91 -3.15
C GLY A 141 -1.48 -8.23 -2.82
N ALA A 142 -0.64 -8.16 -3.84
CA ALA A 142 0.75 -8.60 -3.79
C ALA A 142 1.69 -7.66 -4.55
N CYS A 143 2.98 -7.73 -4.20
CA CYS A 143 4.02 -6.91 -4.77
C CYS A 143 4.19 -7.19 -6.28
N PRO A 144 4.24 -6.13 -7.13
CA PRO A 144 4.42 -6.30 -8.57
C PRO A 144 5.84 -6.74 -8.96
N ARG A 145 6.83 -6.64 -8.04
CA ARG A 145 8.18 -7.12 -8.32
C ARG A 145 8.22 -8.63 -8.37
N VAL A 146 8.65 -9.17 -9.52
CA VAL A 146 8.83 -10.62 -9.74
C VAL A 146 9.68 -11.25 -8.62
N TYR A 147 10.81 -10.64 -8.26
CA TYR A 147 11.71 -11.17 -7.23
C TYR A 147 11.20 -11.00 -5.78
N CYS A 148 10.06 -10.36 -5.56
CA CYS A 148 9.39 -10.38 -4.25
C CYS A 148 8.51 -11.63 -4.06
N GLY A 149 8.34 -12.46 -5.09
CA GLY A 149 7.63 -13.74 -4.97
C GLY A 149 6.17 -13.61 -4.54
N GLN A 150 5.47 -12.57 -5.03
CA GLN A 150 4.10 -12.26 -4.61
C GLN A 150 3.97 -11.96 -3.11
N ALA A 151 4.97 -11.32 -2.50
CA ALA A 151 4.87 -10.80 -1.13
C ALA A 151 3.61 -9.93 -0.97
N LYS A 152 2.83 -10.17 0.08
CA LYS A 152 1.65 -9.37 0.43
C LYS A 152 2.05 -7.92 0.70
N VAL A 153 1.12 -7.00 0.48
CA VAL A 153 1.33 -5.55 0.58
C VAL A 153 0.28 -4.92 1.49
N LEU A 154 0.51 -3.68 1.91
CA LEU A 154 -0.43 -2.90 2.72
C LEU A 154 -0.80 -1.59 2.01
N PRO A 155 -2.05 -1.13 2.13
CA PRO A 155 -2.42 0.20 1.69
C PRO A 155 -1.76 1.26 2.60
N VAL A 156 -1.21 2.30 1.99
CA VAL A 156 -0.56 3.43 2.70
C VAL A 156 -0.82 4.74 1.95
N GLY A 157 -0.74 5.84 2.68
CA GLY A 157 -0.61 7.18 2.11
C GLY A 157 0.85 7.60 1.98
N CYS A 158 1.14 8.41 0.96
CA CYS A 158 2.42 9.14 0.85
C CYS A 158 2.36 10.54 1.48
N SER A 159 1.16 10.98 1.86
CA SER A 159 0.86 12.25 2.51
C SER A 159 -0.32 12.02 3.46
N ASP A 160 -0.36 12.75 4.57
CA ASP A 160 -1.51 12.78 5.49
C ASP A 160 -2.49 13.92 5.16
N ILE A 161 -2.23 14.67 4.06
CA ILE A 161 -3.08 15.77 3.59
C ILE A 161 -3.99 15.25 2.46
N PRO A 162 -5.33 15.33 2.62
CA PRO A 162 -6.28 14.93 1.58
C PRO A 162 -6.09 15.68 0.26
N GLY A 163 -6.41 15.02 -0.85
CA GLY A 163 -6.34 15.52 -2.22
C GLY A 163 -4.93 15.52 -2.83
N HIS A 164 -3.90 15.11 -2.08
CA HIS A 164 -2.51 15.19 -2.56
C HIS A 164 -2.12 13.99 -3.44
N GLU A 165 -2.34 12.77 -2.95
CA GLU A 165 -2.07 11.54 -3.69
C GLU A 165 -3.08 10.45 -3.34
N THR A 166 -3.34 9.57 -4.31
CA THR A 166 -4.16 8.37 -4.12
C THR A 166 -3.45 7.34 -3.24
N VAL A 167 -4.20 6.39 -2.70
CA VAL A 167 -3.67 5.25 -1.96
C VAL A 167 -2.59 4.51 -2.75
N LYS A 168 -1.52 4.11 -2.05
CA LYS A 168 -0.42 3.30 -2.55
C LYS A 168 -0.33 1.98 -1.81
N LEU A 169 0.47 1.05 -2.32
CA LEU A 169 0.73 -0.26 -1.73
C LEU A 169 2.19 -0.36 -1.31
N PHE A 170 2.44 -0.44 -0.02
CA PHE A 170 3.76 -0.68 0.55
C PHE A 170 4.07 -2.17 0.57
N CYS A 171 5.24 -2.55 0.05
CA CYS A 171 5.75 -3.91 0.14
C CYS A 171 6.85 -4.04 1.21
N PRO A 172 6.64 -4.84 2.27
CA PRO A 172 7.66 -5.08 3.29
C PRO A 172 8.84 -5.93 2.79
N SER A 173 8.66 -6.69 1.71
CA SER A 173 9.73 -7.52 1.14
C SER A 173 10.82 -6.69 0.46
N CYS A 174 10.44 -5.65 -0.27
CA CYS A 174 11.40 -4.79 -0.98
C CYS A 174 11.51 -3.37 -0.45
N LEU A 175 10.73 -3.02 0.56
CA LEU A 175 10.71 -1.70 1.18
C LEU A 175 10.44 -0.57 0.18
N ASP A 176 9.45 -0.78 -0.67
CA ASP A 176 9.12 0.14 -1.76
C ASP A 176 7.60 0.27 -1.91
N VAL A 177 7.16 1.35 -2.55
CA VAL A 177 5.76 1.76 -2.63
C VAL A 177 5.29 1.72 -4.08
N TYR A 178 4.11 1.13 -4.31
CA TYR A 178 3.56 0.88 -5.64
C TYR A 178 2.18 1.50 -5.80
N THR A 179 1.82 1.88 -7.02
CA THR A 179 0.43 2.22 -7.33
C THR A 179 -0.40 0.94 -7.45
N PRO A 180 -1.61 0.86 -6.86
CA PRO A 180 -2.50 -0.28 -7.05
C PRO A 180 -2.72 -0.58 -8.55
N PRO A 181 -2.66 -1.84 -8.98
CA PRO A 181 -2.70 -2.17 -10.41
C PRO A 181 -4.09 -1.95 -11.02
N ASN A 182 -5.16 -2.04 -10.23
CA ASN A 182 -6.53 -1.82 -10.70
C ASN A 182 -6.90 -0.33 -10.59
N SER A 183 -7.44 0.24 -11.66
CA SER A 183 -7.83 1.64 -11.73
C SER A 183 -8.97 2.02 -10.78
N ARG A 184 -9.75 1.06 -10.27
CA ARG A 184 -10.82 1.35 -9.28
C ARG A 184 -10.33 2.00 -7.99
N PHE A 185 -9.04 1.84 -7.67
CA PHE A 185 -8.43 2.46 -6.49
C PHE A 185 -7.88 3.87 -6.75
N GLN A 186 -8.03 4.42 -7.97
CA GLN A 186 -7.51 5.75 -8.32
C GLN A 186 -8.34 6.89 -7.72
N SER A 187 -9.57 6.64 -7.28
CA SER A 187 -10.40 7.61 -6.56
C SER A 187 -10.17 7.62 -5.06
N VAL A 188 -9.48 6.60 -4.52
CA VAL A 188 -9.28 6.45 -3.07
C VAL A 188 -8.09 7.28 -2.63
N ASP A 189 -8.33 8.22 -1.72
CA ASP A 189 -7.30 9.10 -1.16
C ASP A 189 -6.31 8.31 -0.28
N GLY A 190 -5.01 8.59 -0.44
CA GLY A 190 -3.98 7.97 0.37
C GLY A 190 -3.96 8.48 1.82
N ALA A 191 -4.41 9.71 2.06
CA ALA A 191 -4.48 10.28 3.40
C ALA A 191 -5.36 9.45 4.34
N PHE A 192 -6.37 8.76 3.81
CA PHE A 192 -7.27 7.90 4.59
C PHE A 192 -6.60 6.63 5.17
N PHE A 193 -5.38 6.32 4.73
CA PHE A 193 -4.53 5.27 5.29
C PHE A 193 -3.33 5.87 6.03
N GLY A 194 -2.90 7.06 5.62
CA GLY A 194 -1.82 7.82 6.23
C GLY A 194 -0.43 7.24 6.01
N THR A 195 0.56 8.02 6.41
CA THR A 195 1.98 7.69 6.24
C THR A 195 2.52 6.76 7.32
N THR A 196 1.85 6.69 8.47
CA THR A 196 2.33 5.99 9.68
C THR A 196 1.94 4.51 9.71
N PHE A 197 0.74 4.17 9.22
CA PHE A 197 0.13 2.85 9.39
C PHE A 197 1.05 1.69 8.95
N GLY A 198 1.66 1.77 7.77
CA GLY A 198 2.51 0.70 7.24
C GLY A 198 3.70 0.35 8.14
N CYS A 199 4.38 1.35 8.69
CA CYS A 199 5.50 1.14 9.61
C CYS A 199 5.01 0.59 10.96
N LEU A 200 3.95 1.18 11.52
CA LEU A 200 3.39 0.77 12.80
C LEU A 200 2.88 -0.68 12.77
N PHE A 201 2.30 -1.10 11.65
CA PHE A 201 1.81 -2.46 11.45
C PHE A 201 2.92 -3.51 11.64
N PHE A 202 4.06 -3.35 10.95
CA PHE A 202 5.16 -4.32 11.08
C PHE A 202 5.94 -4.18 12.40
N MET A 203 5.84 -3.04 13.09
CA MET A 203 6.32 -2.90 14.47
C MET A 203 5.42 -3.65 15.47
N THR A 204 4.12 -3.72 15.17
CA THR A 204 3.11 -4.36 16.05
C THR A 204 3.07 -5.88 15.86
N PHE A 205 3.35 -6.37 14.64
CA PHE A 205 3.39 -7.80 14.31
C PHE A 205 4.78 -8.24 13.82
N PRO A 206 5.83 -8.19 14.66
CA PRO A 206 7.21 -8.51 14.26
C PRO A 206 7.40 -9.98 13.84
N GLU A 207 6.53 -10.89 14.28
CA GLU A 207 6.52 -12.31 13.96
C GLU A 207 5.93 -12.63 12.57
N LEU A 208 5.26 -11.66 11.94
CA LEU A 208 4.62 -11.86 10.65
C LEU A 208 5.67 -12.04 9.55
N ARG A 209 5.59 -13.13 8.79
CA ARG A 209 6.53 -13.35 7.68
C ARG A 209 6.17 -12.50 6.46
N VAL A 210 7.12 -11.65 6.04
CA VAL A 210 6.89 -10.64 5.00
C VAL A 210 7.40 -11.03 3.60
N GLY A 211 8.10 -12.16 3.48
CA GLY A 211 8.58 -12.70 2.21
C GLY A 211 7.46 -13.36 1.39
N GLY A 212 7.58 -13.29 0.06
CA GLY A 212 6.71 -14.03 -0.85
C GLY A 212 6.92 -15.55 -0.79
N THR A 213 5.92 -16.30 -1.22
CA THR A 213 6.06 -17.76 -1.35
C THR A 213 6.87 -18.09 -2.59
N ASN A 214 8.16 -18.41 -2.40
CA ASN A 214 9.10 -18.96 -3.39
C ASN A 214 8.75 -18.72 -4.86
N ILE A 215 9.30 -17.68 -5.46
CA ILE A 215 9.65 -17.77 -6.88
C ILE A 215 11.07 -18.34 -6.95
N ALA A 216 11.16 -19.65 -7.07
CA ALA A 216 12.37 -20.35 -7.48
C ALA A 216 12.69 -19.99 -8.95
N PHE A 217 13.16 -18.77 -9.22
CA PHE A 217 13.89 -18.44 -10.45
C PHE A 217 15.39 -18.44 -10.17
N GLY A 218 15.89 -19.60 -9.76
CA GLY A 218 17.31 -19.88 -9.63
C GLY A 218 17.50 -21.36 -9.35
N PRO A 219 18.54 -21.99 -9.92
CA PRO A 219 18.86 -23.36 -9.55
C PRO A 219 19.08 -23.41 -8.03
N THR A 220 18.50 -24.41 -7.37
CA THR A 220 18.84 -24.70 -5.97
C THR A 220 20.36 -24.86 -5.85
N PRO A 221 20.97 -24.61 -4.68
CA PRO A 221 22.39 -24.87 -4.47
C PRO A 221 22.80 -26.30 -4.88
N GLU A 222 21.86 -27.25 -4.82
CA GLU A 222 21.99 -28.62 -5.30
C GLU A 222 22.02 -28.72 -6.84
N GLN A 223 21.26 -27.90 -7.58
CA GLN A 223 21.26 -27.87 -9.04
C GLN A 223 22.48 -27.16 -9.66
N LEU A 224 23.23 -26.38 -8.89
CA LEU A 224 24.55 -25.87 -9.30
C LEU A 224 25.67 -26.91 -9.17
N ALA A 225 25.44 -28.00 -8.43
CA ALA A 225 26.39 -29.10 -8.28
C ALA A 225 26.33 -30.12 -9.43
N ASP A 226 25.25 -30.12 -10.22
CA ASP A 226 24.94 -31.16 -11.21
C ASP A 226 25.25 -30.79 -12.68
N PHE A 227 25.98 -29.69 -12.93
CA PHE A 227 26.56 -29.46 -14.26
C PHE A 227 27.89 -30.22 -14.39
N PRO A 228 27.97 -31.31 -15.18
CA PRO A 228 29.23 -31.99 -15.41
C PRO A 228 30.08 -31.10 -16.30
N SER A 229 31.17 -30.58 -15.76
CA SER A 229 32.26 -29.97 -16.53
C SER A 229 32.89 -31.03 -17.44
N THR A 230 32.27 -31.27 -18.60
CA THR A 230 32.83 -32.12 -19.65
C THR A 230 33.18 -31.27 -20.85
N THR A 231 34.39 -30.71 -20.81
CA THR A 231 35.15 -30.40 -22.03
C THR A 231 36.55 -30.96 -21.85
N THR A 232 36.67 -32.26 -22.09
CA THR A 232 37.91 -32.89 -22.51
C THR A 232 38.27 -32.37 -23.90
N THR A 233 39.19 -31.41 -23.99
CA THR A 233 39.90 -31.14 -25.24
C THR A 233 41.38 -31.40 -25.03
N THR A 234 41.82 -32.50 -25.61
CA THR A 234 43.20 -32.95 -25.74
C THR A 234 43.98 -31.98 -26.64
N HIS A 235 44.74 -31.05 -26.07
CA HIS A 235 45.76 -30.32 -26.83
C HIS A 235 47.17 -30.83 -26.55
N ARG A 236 47.58 -31.67 -27.49
CA ARG A 236 48.91 -32.19 -27.80
C ARG A 236 49.97 -31.07 -27.77
N LYS A 237 51.06 -31.31 -27.04
CA LYS A 237 52.30 -30.51 -27.07
C LYS A 237 52.77 -30.31 -28.52
N ARG A 238 52.89 -29.06 -28.96
CA ARG A 238 53.80 -28.66 -30.04
C ARG A 238 54.75 -27.60 -29.51
N ARG A 239 56.03 -27.98 -29.50
CA ARG A 239 57.18 -27.10 -29.28
C ARG A 239 57.26 -26.11 -30.44
N SER A 240 57.50 -24.84 -30.12
CA SER A 240 58.22 -23.92 -30.98
C SER A 240 59.32 -23.29 -30.13
N SER A 241 60.55 -23.65 -30.43
CA SER A 241 61.76 -22.95 -29.98
C SER A 241 61.72 -21.51 -30.50
N LEU A 242 62.11 -20.54 -29.68
CA LEU A 242 63.16 -19.57 -29.97
C LEU A 242 63.42 -18.67 -28.75
N THR A 243 64.72 -18.58 -28.43
CA THR A 243 65.48 -17.55 -27.69
C THR A 243 65.26 -17.34 -26.20
N ASN A 244 66.30 -17.75 -25.46
CA ASN A 244 66.65 -17.42 -24.09
C ASN A 244 66.63 -15.91 -23.82
N VAL A 245 66.07 -15.54 -22.68
CA VAL A 245 66.69 -14.59 -21.75
C VAL A 245 66.42 -15.11 -20.33
N SER A 246 67.50 -15.26 -19.58
CA SER A 246 67.51 -15.68 -18.19
C SER A 246 67.04 -14.51 -17.33
N ASP A 247 65.99 -14.70 -16.54
CA ASP A 247 65.76 -13.88 -15.35
C ASP A 247 65.18 -14.76 -14.24
N THR A 248 66.05 -15.06 -13.28
CA THR A 248 65.71 -15.40 -11.90
C THR A 248 64.91 -14.25 -11.29
N PHE A 249 63.68 -14.49 -10.82
CA PHE A 249 63.10 -13.95 -9.57
C PHE A 249 61.59 -14.30 -9.48
N ALA A 250 61.12 -14.47 -8.24
CA ALA A 250 59.74 -14.41 -7.77
C ALA A 250 58.83 -15.65 -7.88
N SER A 251 58.73 -16.33 -6.73
CA SER A 251 57.52 -16.74 -6.01
C SER A 251 56.28 -17.21 -6.78
N ALA A 252 55.85 -18.44 -6.43
CA ALA A 252 54.51 -18.96 -6.70
C ALA A 252 53.42 -17.96 -6.30
N PRO A 253 52.30 -17.88 -7.05
CA PRO A 253 51.16 -17.04 -6.64
C PRO A 253 50.57 -17.60 -5.33
N PRO A 254 50.13 -16.74 -4.39
CA PRO A 254 49.49 -17.20 -3.18
C PRO A 254 48.18 -17.89 -3.57
N VAL A 255 47.93 -19.06 -2.97
CA VAL A 255 46.62 -19.69 -2.92
C VAL A 255 45.63 -18.61 -2.48
N ALA A 256 44.64 -18.31 -3.33
CA ALA A 256 43.58 -17.37 -2.98
C ALA A 256 43.02 -17.76 -1.62
N ALA A 257 43.11 -16.84 -0.65
CA ALA A 257 42.57 -17.04 0.69
C ALA A 257 41.12 -17.49 0.55
N GLN A 258 40.79 -18.67 1.09
CA GLN A 258 39.40 -19.05 1.24
C GLN A 258 38.73 -17.97 2.09
N PRO A 259 37.54 -17.44 1.68
CA PRO A 259 36.83 -16.49 2.51
C PRO A 259 36.59 -17.16 3.87
N SER A 260 37.03 -16.48 4.93
CA SER A 260 36.70 -16.86 6.30
C SER A 260 35.19 -17.10 6.41
N PRO A 261 34.73 -18.15 7.10
CA PRO A 261 33.31 -18.42 7.25
C PRO A 261 32.63 -17.19 7.86
N LEU A 262 31.52 -16.76 7.26
CA LEU A 262 30.75 -15.64 7.78
C LEU A 262 30.31 -15.93 9.22
N PRO A 263 30.21 -14.90 10.09
CA PRO A 263 29.66 -15.05 11.42
C PRO A 263 28.25 -15.67 11.38
N THR A 264 27.87 -16.32 12.48
CA THR A 264 26.50 -16.82 12.66
C THR A 264 25.53 -15.66 12.52
N GLN A 265 24.57 -15.78 11.61
CA GLN A 265 23.55 -14.75 11.40
C GLN A 265 22.66 -14.62 12.64
N PRO A 266 22.31 -13.41 13.08
CA PRO A 266 21.43 -13.19 14.21
C PRO A 266 20.01 -13.64 13.86
N THR A 267 19.27 -14.21 14.80
CA THR A 267 17.85 -14.55 14.60
C THR A 267 16.96 -13.32 14.65
N THR A 268 17.37 -12.31 15.43
CA THR A 268 16.69 -11.03 15.59
C THR A 268 17.69 -9.88 15.57
N ILE A 269 17.34 -8.76 14.94
CA ILE A 269 18.11 -7.50 14.94
C ILE A 269 17.15 -6.37 15.32
N ASN A 270 17.49 -5.57 16.34
CA ASN A 270 16.67 -4.46 16.81
C ASN A 270 15.21 -4.83 17.11
N GLY A 271 14.96 -6.05 17.62
CA GLY A 271 13.61 -6.55 17.92
C GLY A 271 12.84 -7.11 16.72
N PHE A 272 13.40 -7.08 15.50
CA PHE A 272 12.81 -7.66 14.31
C PHE A 272 13.44 -9.00 13.96
N ALA A 273 12.66 -9.95 13.44
CA ALA A 273 13.20 -11.18 12.90
C ALA A 273 14.14 -10.87 11.72
N ALA A 274 15.38 -11.33 11.78
CA ALA A 274 16.39 -11.01 10.76
C ALA A 274 16.01 -11.52 9.36
N GLU A 275 15.25 -12.62 9.31
CA GLU A 275 14.67 -13.17 8.08
C GLU A 275 13.63 -12.23 7.41
N ASN A 276 12.99 -11.34 8.17
CA ASN A 276 12.02 -10.37 7.68
C ASN A 276 12.65 -9.07 7.21
N MET A 277 13.96 -8.86 7.40
CA MET A 277 14.64 -7.66 6.95
C MET A 277 14.79 -7.66 5.43
N ALA A 278 13.87 -7.01 4.71
CA ALA A 278 13.89 -6.84 3.27
C ALA A 278 14.23 -8.12 2.46
N PRO A 279 13.45 -9.22 2.62
CA PRO A 279 13.74 -10.51 1.97
C PRO A 279 13.75 -10.48 0.44
N GLY A 280 13.17 -9.43 -0.18
CA GLY A 280 13.13 -9.20 -1.63
C GLY A 280 14.27 -8.33 -2.17
N LEU A 281 15.29 -8.05 -1.34
CA LEU A 281 16.52 -7.35 -1.72
C LEU A 281 17.73 -8.31 -1.67
N GLY A 282 18.88 -7.86 -2.18
CA GLY A 282 20.11 -8.63 -2.21
C GLY A 282 20.36 -9.38 -3.53
N LYS A 283 21.53 -10.03 -3.62
CA LYS A 283 22.09 -10.55 -4.89
C LYS A 283 21.16 -11.51 -5.64
N SER A 284 20.35 -12.31 -4.95
CA SER A 284 19.40 -13.25 -5.57
C SER A 284 18.16 -12.58 -6.17
N ASN A 285 17.88 -11.32 -5.81
CA ASN A 285 16.64 -10.62 -6.12
C ASN A 285 16.84 -9.43 -7.08
N ILE A 286 18.01 -9.36 -7.73
CA ILE A 286 18.36 -8.33 -8.71
C ILE A 286 18.23 -8.90 -10.11
N TYR A 287 17.41 -8.26 -10.94
CA TYR A 287 17.26 -8.62 -12.34
C TYR A 287 18.58 -8.41 -13.11
N GLU A 288 19.05 -9.47 -13.78
CA GLU A 288 20.20 -9.42 -14.68
C GLU A 288 19.73 -9.35 -16.16
N PRO A 289 19.81 -8.18 -16.83
CA PRO A 289 19.41 -8.09 -18.22
C PRO A 289 20.33 -8.90 -19.13
N ARG A 290 19.73 -9.68 -20.03
CA ARG A 290 20.44 -10.51 -21.02
C ARG A 290 19.88 -10.28 -22.42
N ILE A 291 20.75 -10.25 -23.42
CA ILE A 291 20.40 -10.15 -24.84
C ILE A 291 21.07 -11.32 -25.56
N TYR A 292 20.29 -12.17 -26.23
CA TYR A 292 20.78 -13.43 -26.83
C TYR A 292 21.57 -14.32 -25.85
N GLY A 293 21.19 -14.32 -24.56
CA GLY A 293 21.86 -15.09 -23.51
C GLY A 293 23.07 -14.42 -22.86
N PHE A 294 23.63 -13.37 -23.48
CA PHE A 294 24.77 -12.62 -22.95
C PHE A 294 24.30 -11.52 -22.00
N ARG A 295 25.01 -11.37 -20.88
CA ARG A 295 24.78 -10.25 -19.95
C ARG A 295 25.02 -8.92 -20.64
N VAL A 296 24.14 -7.96 -20.41
CA VAL A 296 24.37 -6.59 -20.86
C VAL A 296 25.47 -5.97 -20.01
N SER A 297 26.49 -5.40 -20.67
CA SER A 297 27.61 -4.72 -20.00
C SER A 297 27.12 -3.57 -19.13
N GLU A 298 27.72 -3.37 -17.96
CA GLU A 298 27.41 -2.25 -17.06
C GLU A 298 27.76 -0.89 -17.70
N PHE A 299 28.79 -0.87 -18.54
CA PHE A 299 29.21 0.29 -19.31
C PHE A 299 28.29 0.61 -20.49
N ALA A 300 27.40 -0.31 -20.89
CA ALA A 300 26.46 -0.05 -21.97
C ALA A 300 25.46 1.03 -21.55
N LYS A 301 24.98 1.85 -22.50
CA LYS A 301 23.97 2.89 -22.23
C LYS A 301 22.68 2.30 -21.67
N SER A 302 22.27 1.14 -22.18
CA SER A 302 21.13 0.33 -21.71
C SER A 302 21.53 -0.73 -20.67
N GLY A 303 22.73 -0.60 -20.10
CA GLY A 303 23.19 -1.47 -19.01
C GLY A 303 22.34 -1.28 -17.75
N PRO A 304 22.44 -2.23 -16.80
CA PRO A 304 21.75 -2.10 -15.53
C PRO A 304 22.19 -0.81 -14.81
N ARG A 305 21.24 -0.13 -14.16
CA ARG A 305 21.43 1.12 -13.41
C ARG A 305 20.84 0.99 -12.02
N MET A 306 21.37 1.77 -11.09
CA MET A 306 20.85 1.88 -9.71
C MET A 306 20.71 0.52 -8.99
N LYS A 307 21.64 -0.42 -9.27
CA LYS A 307 21.65 -1.73 -8.58
C LYS A 307 21.74 -1.57 -7.06
N TRP A 308 22.46 -0.55 -6.60
CA TRP A 308 22.62 -0.19 -5.19
C TRP A 308 21.30 0.03 -4.44
N LEU A 309 20.23 0.49 -5.11
CA LEU A 309 18.89 0.59 -4.49
C LEU A 309 18.30 -0.76 -4.10
N ARG A 310 18.85 -1.86 -4.63
CA ARG A 310 18.39 -3.24 -4.41
C ARG A 310 19.46 -4.11 -3.73
N GLU A 311 20.60 -3.52 -3.36
CA GLU A 311 21.64 -4.22 -2.63
C GLU A 311 21.21 -4.44 -1.18
N LYS A 312 21.65 -5.57 -0.64
CA LYS A 312 21.49 -5.94 0.77
C LYS A 312 22.76 -6.69 1.17
N PRO A 313 23.38 -6.38 2.32
CA PRO A 313 24.53 -7.11 2.82
C PRO A 313 24.25 -8.62 2.90
N VAL A 314 25.29 -9.42 2.63
CA VAL A 314 25.20 -10.89 2.81
C VAL A 314 25.23 -11.23 4.30
N ASP A 315 26.03 -10.50 5.07
CA ASP A 315 26.06 -10.59 6.52
C ASP A 315 25.09 -9.56 7.12
N LEU A 316 24.02 -10.03 7.76
CA LEU A 316 23.03 -9.15 8.39
C LEU A 316 23.58 -8.50 9.66
N ASN A 317 24.67 -9.00 10.24
CA ASN A 317 25.33 -8.31 11.35
C ASN A 317 25.82 -6.91 10.96
N GLU A 318 26.07 -6.65 9.67
CA GLU A 318 26.42 -5.30 9.18
C GLU A 318 25.25 -4.31 9.28
N LEU A 319 24.01 -4.79 9.45
CA LEU A 319 22.81 -3.96 9.65
C LEU A 319 22.55 -3.64 11.12
N ASP A 320 23.29 -4.25 12.05
CA ASP A 320 23.17 -3.96 13.47
C ASP A 320 23.89 -2.65 13.80
N GLU A 321 23.15 -1.53 13.66
CA GLU A 321 23.66 -0.20 13.98
C GLU A 321 24.09 -0.07 15.44
N VAL A 322 23.52 -0.87 16.37
CA VAL A 322 23.87 -0.82 17.80
C VAL A 322 25.22 -1.49 18.05
N ALA A 323 25.61 -2.48 17.25
CA ALA A 323 26.94 -3.10 17.34
C ALA A 323 28.08 -2.14 16.97
N ILE A 324 27.78 -1.01 16.31
CA ILE A 324 28.76 0.00 15.89
C ILE A 324 29.09 0.98 17.03
N TRP A 325 28.24 1.09 18.06
CA TRP A 325 28.36 2.09 19.14
C TRP A 325 28.63 1.48 20.52
#